data_AF-A0ABD4WZ29-F1
#
_entry.id   AF-A0ABD4WZ29-F1
#
_cell.length_a   1.000
_cell.length_b   1.000
_cell.length_c   1.000
_cell.angle_alpha   90.00
_cell.angle_beta   90.00
_cell.angle_gamma   90.00
#
_symmetry.space_group_name_H-M   'P 1'
#
loop_
_entity.id
_entity.type
_entity.pdbx_description
1 polymer ?
#
loop_
_entity_poly.entity_id
_entity_poly.type
_entity_poly.pdbx_seq_one_letter_code
_entity_poly.pdbx_strand_id
1 'polypeptide(L)'
;MQQFLHSMKHYAIFFAVIAALTYVLTLVLGADKVDLDKYSTVTITKGDTLWDLSNKYHNHHHLTTNEFVKWVEDVNDLNSDTAQSLSPGDKLYIPVLKKELHNQVAIEQ
;
A
#
# COMPACT_ATOMS: atom_id res chain seq x y z
N MET A 1 4.25 -53.92 -6.46
CA MET A 1 4.75 -53.01 -5.41
C MET A 1 5.62 -51.87 -5.98
N GLN A 2 6.57 -52.15 -6.90
CA GLN A 2 7.49 -51.14 -7.46
C GLN A 2 6.82 -50.04 -8.33
N GLN A 3 5.75 -50.36 -9.08
CA GLN A 3 5.06 -49.38 -9.94
C GLN A 3 4.23 -48.35 -9.15
N PHE A 4 3.72 -48.73 -7.98
CA PHE A 4 2.96 -47.83 -7.09
C PHE A 4 3.87 -46.78 -6.45
N LEU A 5 5.09 -47.16 -6.07
CA LEU A 5 6.13 -46.28 -5.55
C LEU A 5 6.59 -45.23 -6.58
N HIS A 6 6.64 -45.60 -7.86
CA HIS A 6 7.06 -44.69 -8.93
C HIS A 6 6.01 -43.60 -9.18
N SER A 7 4.73 -43.97 -9.18
CA SER A 7 3.61 -43.01 -9.30
C SER A 7 3.58 -42.04 -8.11
N MET A 8 3.78 -42.56 -6.89
CA MET A 8 3.77 -41.77 -5.65
C MET A 8 4.89 -40.71 -5.60
N LYS A 9 6.06 -41.00 -6.18
CA LYS A 9 7.15 -40.02 -6.32
C LYS A 9 6.77 -38.86 -7.25
N HIS A 10 6.11 -39.15 -8.37
CA HIS A 10 5.64 -38.10 -9.29
C HIS A 10 4.58 -37.22 -8.64
N TYR A 11 3.64 -37.80 -7.87
CA TYR A 11 2.70 -37.02 -7.07
C TYR A 11 3.40 -36.18 -6.00
N ALA A 12 4.35 -36.75 -5.27
CA ALA A 12 5.10 -36.02 -4.25
C ALA A 12 5.89 -34.84 -4.84
N ILE A 13 6.53 -35.03 -6.00
CA ILE A 13 7.24 -33.97 -6.71
C ILE A 13 6.26 -32.89 -7.19
N PHE A 14 5.11 -33.29 -7.75
CA PHE A 14 4.08 -32.36 -8.20
C PHE A 14 3.56 -31.48 -7.06
N PHE A 15 3.23 -32.07 -5.91
CA PHE A 15 2.80 -31.31 -4.73
C PHE A 15 3.92 -30.45 -4.15
N ALA A 16 5.18 -30.91 -4.16
CA ALA A 16 6.32 -30.12 -3.70
C ALA A 16 6.53 -28.86 -4.57
N VAL A 17 6.36 -28.97 -5.89
CA VAL A 17 6.44 -27.82 -6.80
C VAL A 17 5.30 -26.83 -6.53
N ILE A 18 4.07 -27.30 -6.33
CA ILE A 18 2.94 -26.43 -5.97
C ILE A 18 3.17 -25.74 -4.62
N ALA A 19 3.68 -26.46 -3.63
CA ALA A 19 4.00 -25.90 -2.31
C ALA A 19 5.09 -24.80 -2.42
N ALA A 20 6.12 -25.02 -3.24
CA ALA A 20 7.16 -24.01 -3.48
C ALA A 20 6.59 -22.77 -4.20
N LEU A 21 5.74 -22.95 -5.21
CA LEU A 21 5.10 -21.84 -5.93
C LEU A 21 4.19 -21.02 -5.03
N THR A 22 3.37 -21.68 -4.21
CA THR A 22 2.47 -21.01 -3.27
C THR A 22 3.22 -20.29 -2.15
N TYR A 23 4.36 -20.83 -1.70
CA TYR A 23 5.26 -20.18 -0.75
C TYR A 23 5.90 -18.90 -1.33
N VAL A 24 6.40 -18.96 -2.56
CA VAL A 24 6.94 -17.76 -3.23
C VAL A 24 5.85 -16.70 -3.42
N LEU A 25 4.65 -17.10 -3.83
CA LEU A 25 3.52 -16.17 -3.98
C LEU A 25 3.14 -15.49 -2.66
N THR A 26 3.11 -16.23 -1.55
CA THR A 26 2.82 -15.65 -0.23
C THR A 26 3.92 -14.71 0.26
N LEU A 27 5.20 -14.95 -0.07
CA LEU A 27 6.27 -14.00 0.22
C LEU A 27 6.17 -12.72 -0.60
N VAL A 28 5.78 -12.81 -1.87
CA VAL A 28 5.60 -11.63 -2.75
C VAL A 28 4.41 -10.78 -2.30
N LEU A 29 3.30 -11.41 -1.90
CA LEU A 29 2.10 -10.72 -1.43
C LEU A 29 2.19 -10.26 0.03
N GLY A 30 3.08 -10.87 0.82
CA GLY A 30 3.29 -10.53 2.23
C GLY A 30 4.34 -9.43 2.46
N ALA A 31 4.97 -8.92 1.40
CA ALA A 31 5.96 -7.87 1.50
C ALA A 31 5.29 -6.51 1.77
N ASP A 32 5.80 -5.85 2.81
CA ASP A 32 5.53 -4.46 3.20
C ASP A 32 4.11 -4.13 3.67
N LYS A 33 3.78 -4.62 4.87
CA LYS A 33 2.76 -3.94 5.68
C LYS A 33 3.30 -2.55 6.04
N VAL A 34 2.79 -1.53 5.37
CA VAL A 34 3.07 -0.13 5.71
C VAL A 34 2.65 0.10 7.16
N ASP A 35 3.59 0.55 8.01
CA ASP A 35 3.33 0.89 9.40
C ASP A 35 2.56 2.21 9.46
N LEU A 36 1.23 2.14 9.29
CA LEU A 36 0.32 3.28 9.18
C LEU A 36 0.36 4.21 10.40
N ASP A 37 0.80 3.72 11.57
CA ASP A 37 0.88 4.57 12.75
C ASP A 37 1.93 5.68 12.61
N LYS A 38 2.90 5.53 11.70
CA LYS A 38 3.89 6.57 11.42
C LYS A 38 3.39 7.65 10.46
N TYR A 39 2.30 7.39 9.74
CA TYR A 39 1.80 8.25 8.67
C TYR A 39 0.64 9.13 9.15
N SER A 40 0.50 10.27 8.49
CA SER A 40 -0.52 11.27 8.82
C SER A 40 -1.82 10.97 8.08
N THR A 41 -2.95 11.31 8.70
CA THR A 41 -4.27 11.26 8.07
C THR A 41 -4.78 12.65 7.76
N VAL A 42 -5.43 12.80 6.61
CA VAL A 42 -6.08 14.05 6.19
C VAL A 42 -7.56 13.82 5.94
N THR A 43 -8.37 14.84 6.21
CA THR A 43 -9.80 14.80 5.93
C THR A 43 -10.08 15.44 4.57
N ILE A 44 -10.75 14.71 3.70
CA ILE A 44 -11.12 15.16 2.37
C ILE A 44 -12.25 16.19 2.46
N THR A 45 -12.09 17.31 1.75
CA THR A 45 -13.15 18.31 1.58
C THR A 45 -13.76 18.22 0.20
N LYS A 46 -14.93 18.84 0.02
CA LYS A 46 -15.67 18.76 -1.25
C LYS A 46 -14.87 19.41 -2.39
N GLY A 47 -14.48 18.61 -3.37
CA GLY A 47 -13.73 19.04 -4.55
C GLY A 47 -12.22 18.81 -4.44
N ASP A 48 -11.72 18.30 -3.32
CA ASP A 48 -10.32 17.89 -3.22
C ASP A 48 -10.03 16.68 -4.10
N THR A 49 -8.88 16.70 -4.77
CA THR A 49 -8.36 15.55 -5.53
C THR A 49 -7.06 15.05 -4.90
N LEU A 50 -6.71 13.77 -5.15
CA LEU A 50 -5.42 13.22 -4.72
C LEU A 50 -4.22 14.02 -5.28
N TRP A 51 -4.40 14.61 -6.47
CA TRP A 51 -3.41 15.46 -7.13
C TRP A 51 -3.18 16.78 -6.38
N ASP A 52 -4.26 17.44 -5.97
CA ASP A 52 -4.20 18.67 -5.18
C ASP A 52 -3.59 18.40 -3.80
N LEU A 53 -3.90 17.26 -3.18
CA LEU A 53 -3.27 16.82 -1.95
C LEU A 53 -1.76 16.63 -2.11
N SER A 54 -1.32 15.95 -3.18
CA SER A 54 0.11 15.78 -3.45
C SER A 54 0.82 17.12 -3.58
N ASN A 55 0.22 18.07 -4.28
CA ASN A 55 0.81 19.39 -4.44
C ASN A 55 0.86 20.16 -3.11
N LYS A 56 -0.21 20.08 -2.30
CA LYS A 56 -0.29 20.69 -0.97
C LYS A 56 0.79 20.16 -0.02
N TYR A 57 1.08 18.87 -0.07
CA TYR A 57 2.05 18.21 0.81
C TYR A 57 3.43 17.99 0.17
N HIS A 58 3.68 18.59 -0.99
CA HIS A 58 4.91 18.37 -1.78
C HIS A 58 6.19 18.57 -0.97
N ASN A 59 6.23 19.55 -0.07
CA ASN A 59 7.40 19.84 0.77
C ASN A 59 7.57 18.88 1.96
N HIS A 60 6.61 17.99 2.21
CA HIS A 60 6.58 17.09 3.36
C HIS A 60 6.88 15.63 2.97
N HIS A 61 7.14 15.38 1.68
CA HIS A 61 7.51 14.08 1.14
C HIS A 61 8.51 14.23 -0.01
N HIS A 62 9.17 13.14 -0.39
CA HIS A 62 10.12 13.13 -1.52
C HIS A 62 9.57 12.43 -2.77
N LEU A 63 8.27 12.08 -2.77
CA LEU A 63 7.58 11.41 -3.88
C LEU A 63 7.16 12.40 -4.97
N THR A 64 7.19 11.94 -6.22
CA THR A 64 6.52 12.63 -7.33
C THR A 64 5.00 12.55 -7.19
N THR A 65 4.26 13.40 -7.91
CA THR A 65 2.79 13.41 -7.83
C THR A 65 2.17 12.06 -8.15
N ASN A 66 2.64 11.36 -9.17
CA ASN A 66 2.13 10.04 -9.53
C ASN A 66 2.43 9.00 -8.44
N GLU A 67 3.61 9.03 -7.84
CA GLU A 67 3.98 8.11 -6.75
C GLU A 67 3.16 8.38 -5.49
N PHE A 68 2.89 9.65 -5.20
CA PHE A 68 2.00 10.04 -4.10
C PHE A 68 0.59 9.48 -4.31
N VAL A 69 0.00 9.72 -5.49
CA VAL A 69 -1.35 9.25 -5.82
C VAL A 69 -1.41 7.73 -5.68
N LYS A 70 -0.46 7.02 -6.30
CA LYS A 70 -0.41 5.55 -6.25
C LYS A 70 -0.26 5.00 -4.83
N TRP A 71 0.57 5.64 -3.99
CA TRP A 71 0.74 5.23 -2.60
C TRP A 71 -0.55 5.42 -1.81
N VAL A 72 -1.23 6.57 -1.99
CA VAL A 72 -2.51 6.84 -1.31
C VAL A 72 -3.58 5.85 -1.77
N GLU A 73 -3.61 5.51 -3.05
CA GLU A 73 -4.51 4.48 -3.59
C GLU A 73 -4.26 3.11 -2.95
N ASP A 74 -3.01 2.65 -2.95
CA ASP A 74 -2.61 1.34 -2.44
C ASP A 74 -2.87 1.19 -0.93
N VAL A 75 -2.54 2.23 -0.15
CA VAL A 75 -2.64 2.19 1.32
C VAL A 75 -4.07 2.35 1.83
N ASN A 76 -4.93 3.04 1.07
CA ASN A 76 -6.32 3.28 1.47
C ASN A 76 -7.31 2.37 0.73
N ASP A 77 -6.81 1.34 0.03
CA ASP A 77 -7.61 0.41 -0.80
C ASP A 77 -8.52 1.16 -1.80
N LEU A 78 -8.05 2.30 -2.34
CA LEU A 78 -8.79 3.05 -3.35
C LEU A 78 -8.50 2.45 -4.73
N ASN A 79 -9.53 1.86 -5.31
CA ASN A 79 -9.59 1.49 -6.71
C ASN A 79 -9.77 2.75 -7.60
N SER A 80 -9.41 2.65 -8.89
CA SER A 80 -9.44 3.80 -9.82
C SER A 80 -10.80 4.51 -9.90
N ASP A 81 -11.91 3.81 -9.64
CA ASP A 81 -13.26 4.41 -9.58
C ASP A 81 -13.50 5.20 -8.27
N THR A 82 -12.95 4.76 -7.13
CA THR A 82 -13.13 5.42 -5.83
C THR A 82 -12.13 6.55 -5.61
N ALA A 83 -10.96 6.49 -6.27
CA ALA A 83 -10.01 7.59 -6.32
C ALA A 83 -10.58 8.87 -6.96
N GLN A 84 -11.55 8.74 -7.88
CA GLN A 84 -12.26 9.88 -8.48
C GLN A 84 -13.50 10.34 -7.69
N SER A 85 -14.03 9.51 -6.79
CA SER A 85 -15.26 9.77 -6.06
C SER A 85 -15.03 9.76 -4.54
N LEU A 86 -14.01 10.50 -4.10
CA LEU A 86 -13.77 10.71 -2.67
C LEU A 86 -14.94 11.45 -2.04
N SER A 87 -15.45 10.95 -0.92
CA SER A 87 -16.56 11.61 -0.22
C SER A 87 -16.03 12.65 0.76
N PRO A 88 -16.62 13.86 0.83
CA PRO A 88 -16.25 14.85 1.82
C PRO A 88 -16.43 14.29 3.24
N GLY A 89 -15.41 14.40 4.07
CA GLY A 89 -15.37 13.83 5.41
C GLY A 89 -14.56 12.53 5.53
N ASP A 90 -14.18 11.92 4.41
CA ASP A 90 -13.33 10.73 4.41
C ASP A 90 -11.94 11.05 4.98
N LYS A 91 -11.38 10.10 5.74
CA LYS A 91 -10.03 10.20 6.27
C LYS A 91 -9.12 9.28 5.47
N LEU A 92 -8.12 9.86 4.82
CA LEU A 92 -7.12 9.12 4.06
C LEU A 92 -5.75 9.22 4.72
N TYR A 93 -5.01 8.13 4.73
CA TYR A 93 -3.58 8.13 5.01
C TYR A 93 -2.83 8.75 3.83
N ILE A 94 -1.87 9.61 4.12
CA ILE A 94 -0.96 10.22 3.13
C ILE A 94 0.50 9.86 3.43
N PRO A 95 1.39 9.87 2.43
CA PRO A 95 2.82 9.52 2.59
C PRO A 95 3.61 10.65 3.26
N VAL A 96 3.09 11.21 4.35
CA VAL A 96 3.71 12.24 5.18
C VAL A 96 3.82 11.71 6.61
N LEU A 97 5.03 11.67 7.14
CA LEU A 97 5.29 11.17 8.48
C LEU A 97 4.78 12.17 9.52
N LYS A 98 4.13 11.68 10.60
CA LYS A 98 3.59 12.53 11.69
C LYS A 98 4.65 13.48 12.29
N LYS A 99 5.93 13.07 12.31
CA LYS A 99 7.06 13.86 12.80
C LYS A 99 7.39 15.09 11.93
N GLU A 100 7.23 14.98 10.61
CA GLU A 100 7.56 16.06 9.68
C GLU A 100 6.52 17.18 9.75
N LEU A 101 5.25 16.82 10.01
CA LEU A 101 4.18 17.77 10.24
C LEU A 101 4.34 18.52 11.57
N HIS A 102 4.71 17.81 12.65
CA HIS A 102 4.92 18.43 13.97
C HIS A 102 6.14 19.35 14.04
N ASN A 103 7.23 19.01 13.34
CA ASN A 103 8.44 19.81 13.37
C ASN A 103 8.25 21.22 12.77
N GLN A 104 7.30 21.42 11.85
CA GLN A 104 7.03 22.76 11.32
C GLN A 104 6.09 23.60 12.20
N VAL A 105 5.13 22.99 12.89
CA VAL A 105 4.28 23.71 13.88
C VAL A 105 5.11 24.26 15.03
N ALA A 106 6.22 23.60 15.38
CA ALA A 106 7.15 24.06 16.41
C ALA A 106 8.17 25.11 15.92
N ILE A 107 8.31 25.32 14.60
CA ILE A 107 9.21 26.35 14.03
C ILE A 107 8.46 27.66 13.79
N GLU A 108 7.13 27.65 13.76
CA GLU A 108 6.29 28.86 13.66
C GLU A 108 5.80 29.41 15.02
N GLN A 109 6.38 28.96 16.15
CA GLN A 109 6.16 29.52 17.50
C GLN A 109 7.43 30.19 18.03
#